data_AF-A0A3D4YHT3-F1
#
_entry.id   AF-A0A3D4YHT3-F1
#
_cell.length_a   1.000
_cell.length_b   1.000
_cell.length_c   1.000
_cell.angle_alpha   90.00
_cell.angle_beta   90.00
_cell.angle_gamma   90.00
#
_symmetry.space_group_name_H-M   'P 1'
#
loop_
_entity.id
_entity.type
_entity.pdbx_description
1 polymer ?
#
loop_
_entity_poly.entity_id
_entity_poly.type
_entity_poly.pdbx_seq_one_letter_code
_entity_poly.pdbx_strand_id
1 'polypeptide(L)'
;MRTKRQYKRILCTLCILFLLSGSAAFAETEVVVYVNGTKIVSDTPAMILSERTMLPFRSILNALGVSNESITWNAGSRSIEIRHNDNYIFLLIGSDFALANNMPITLDVAPLIRDGR
;
A
#
# COMPACT_ATOMS: atom_id res chain seq x y z
N MET A 1 25.14 7.92 56.35
CA MET A 1 25.01 9.01 55.35
C MET A 1 25.53 8.68 53.93
N ARG A 2 26.29 7.58 53.74
CA ARG A 2 26.91 7.20 52.45
C ARG A 2 25.94 6.62 51.40
N THR A 3 24.89 5.91 51.82
CA THR A 3 23.90 5.27 50.94
C THR A 3 23.03 6.28 50.18
N LYS A 4 22.77 7.46 50.78
CA LYS A 4 21.93 8.49 50.12
C LYS A 4 22.58 9.14 48.90
N ARG A 5 23.91 9.17 48.86
CA ARG A 5 24.69 9.75 47.76
C ARG A 5 24.84 8.78 46.58
N GLN A 6 24.78 7.47 46.85
CA GLN A 6 24.91 6.41 45.85
C GLN A 6 23.62 6.25 45.04
N TYR A 7 22.43 6.28 45.67
CA TYR A 7 21.17 6.19 44.92
C TYR A 7 20.96 7.38 43.99
N LYS A 8 21.37 8.60 44.39
CA LYS A 8 21.27 9.79 43.53
C LYS A 8 22.14 9.65 42.28
N ARG A 9 23.33 9.06 42.42
CA ARG A 9 24.23 8.80 41.30
C ARG A 9 23.65 7.74 40.36
N ILE A 10 23.16 6.64 40.91
CA ILE A 10 22.51 5.56 40.15
C ILE A 10 21.27 6.08 39.41
N LEU A 11 20.45 6.89 40.08
CA LEU A 11 19.26 7.51 39.50
C LEU A 11 19.63 8.49 38.38
N CYS A 12 20.65 9.32 38.56
CA CYS A 12 21.15 10.21 37.51
C CYS A 12 21.67 9.43 36.29
N THR A 13 22.43 8.36 36.50
CA THR A 13 22.90 7.51 35.38
C THR A 13 21.75 6.80 34.66
N LEU A 14 20.71 6.36 35.38
CA LEU A 14 19.54 5.71 34.78
C LEU A 14 18.72 6.70 33.93
N CYS A 15 18.54 7.93 34.42
CA CYS A 15 17.87 8.99 33.66
C CYS A 15 18.64 9.38 32.39
N ILE A 16 19.98 9.44 32.46
CA ILE A 16 20.81 9.72 31.29
C ILE A 16 20.69 8.59 30.27
N LEU A 17 20.68 7.33 30.69
CA LEU A 17 20.51 6.18 29.79
C LEU A 17 19.15 6.20 29.06
N PHE A 18 18.09 6.62 29.75
CA PHE A 18 16.73 6.73 29.20
C PHE A 18 16.56 7.92 28.24
N LEU A 19 17.38 8.98 28.38
CA LEU A 19 17.41 10.12 27.47
C LEU A 19 18.18 9.84 26.17
N LEU A 20 19.09 8.85 26.17
CA LEU A 20 19.85 8.44 24.98
C LEU A 20 19.08 7.46 24.07
N SER A 21 17.98 6.88 24.53
CA SER A 21 17.05 6.11 23.70
C SER A 21 16.15 7.04 22.87
N GLY A 22 16.76 7.83 21.99
CA GLY A 22 16.02 8.55 20.96
C GLY A 22 15.38 7.56 19.99
N SER A 23 14.06 7.52 19.94
CA SER A 23 13.33 6.75 18.94
C SER A 23 13.60 7.35 17.56
N ALA A 24 14.12 6.53 16.63
CA ALA A 24 14.21 6.90 15.23
C ALA A 24 12.80 7.19 14.69
N ALA A 25 12.58 8.40 14.18
CA ALA A 25 11.36 8.75 13.46
C ALA A 25 11.53 8.31 12.01
N PHE A 26 10.82 7.25 11.61
CA PHE A 26 10.67 6.91 10.21
C PHE A 26 9.58 7.78 9.61
N ALA A 27 9.97 8.79 8.82
CA ALA A 27 9.02 9.51 7.98
C ALA A 27 8.77 8.66 6.73
N GLU A 28 7.68 7.91 6.71
CA GLU A 28 7.21 7.24 5.50
C GLU A 28 6.52 8.31 4.62
N THR A 29 7.10 8.59 3.45
CA THR A 29 6.50 9.53 2.50
C THR A 29 5.21 8.91 1.95
N GLU A 30 4.07 9.39 2.43
CA GLU A 30 2.76 8.97 1.93
C GLU A 30 2.59 9.41 0.47
N VAL A 31 2.31 8.45 -0.43
CA VAL A 31 2.05 8.74 -1.84
C VAL A 31 0.60 9.18 -1.98
N VAL A 32 0.40 10.46 -2.31
CA VAL A 32 -0.94 11.03 -2.54
C VAL A 32 -1.31 10.91 -4.02
N VAL A 33 -2.49 10.37 -4.28
CA VAL A 33 -2.99 10.16 -5.65
C VAL A 33 -4.16 11.09 -5.94
N TYR A 34 -4.15 11.71 -7.12
CA TYR A 34 -5.25 12.53 -7.63
C TYR A 34 -5.72 11.97 -8.97
N VAL A 35 -7.04 11.85 -9.16
CA VAL A 35 -7.66 11.56 -10.46
C VAL A 35 -8.54 12.74 -10.81
N ASN A 36 -8.31 13.35 -11.98
CA ASN A 36 -9.05 14.53 -12.44
C ASN A 36 -9.10 15.67 -11.40
N GLY A 37 -7.98 15.92 -10.70
CA GLY A 37 -7.87 16.97 -9.67
C GLY A 37 -8.48 16.61 -8.31
N THR A 38 -9.12 15.45 -8.17
CA THR A 38 -9.72 14.99 -6.92
C THR A 38 -8.81 14.00 -6.20
N LYS A 39 -8.54 14.25 -4.91
CA LYS A 39 -7.74 13.34 -4.08
C LYS A 39 -8.46 12.01 -3.92
N ILE A 40 -7.76 10.91 -4.18
CA ILE A 40 -8.28 9.57 -3.95
C ILE A 40 -8.06 9.18 -2.49
N VAL A 41 -9.16 8.90 -1.81
CA VAL A 41 -9.14 8.29 -0.48
C VAL A 41 -9.33 6.80 -0.67
N SER A 42 -8.39 6.02 -0.13
CA SER A 42 -8.45 4.57 -0.11
C SER A 42 -8.10 4.08 1.29
N ASP A 43 -8.65 2.92 1.62
CA ASP A 43 -8.33 2.17 2.82
C ASP A 43 -6.97 1.47 2.73
N THR A 44 -6.35 1.46 1.55
CA THR A 44 -4.99 0.97 1.30
C THR A 44 -4.18 2.07 0.65
N PRO A 45 -3.09 2.54 1.27
CA PRO A 45 -2.30 3.63 0.71
C PRO A 45 -1.61 3.19 -0.59
N ALA A 46 -1.37 4.14 -1.48
CA ALA A 46 -0.42 3.92 -2.56
C ALA A 46 0.99 3.77 -1.96
N MET A 47 1.81 2.90 -2.55
CA MET A 47 3.13 2.61 -2.02
C MET A 47 4.16 2.44 -3.14
N ILE A 48 5.43 2.68 -2.83
CA ILE A 48 6.53 2.38 -3.74
C ILE A 48 7.05 0.98 -3.41
N LEU A 49 7.05 0.10 -4.39
CA LEU A 49 7.59 -1.25 -4.31
C LEU A 49 8.47 -1.51 -5.54
N SER A 50 9.73 -1.87 -5.31
CA SER A 50 10.68 -2.22 -6.38
C SER A 50 10.74 -1.17 -7.50
N GLU A 51 10.92 0.10 -7.15
CA GLU A 51 10.98 1.22 -8.11
C GLU A 51 9.71 1.40 -8.97
N ARG A 52 8.56 0.92 -8.48
CA ARG A 52 7.23 1.16 -9.08
C ARG A 52 6.25 1.61 -8.01
N THR A 53 5.37 2.54 -8.40
CA THR A 53 4.28 2.97 -7.54
C THR A 53 3.09 2.01 -7.71
N MET A 54 2.78 1.27 -6.66
CA MET A 54 1.58 0.45 -6.57
C MET A 54 0.42 1.31 -6.10
N LEU A 55 -0.71 1.21 -6.81
CA LEU A 55 -1.91 2.00 -6.54
C LEU A 55 -3.04 1.11 -6.01
N PRO A 56 -3.94 1.65 -5.16
CA PRO A 56 -5.11 0.93 -4.69
C PRO A 56 -6.11 0.72 -5.84
N PHE A 57 -6.02 -0.46 -6.46
CA PHE A 57 -6.61 -0.76 -7.76
C PHE A 57 -8.10 -0.38 -7.86
N ARG A 58 -8.92 -0.87 -6.93
CA ARG A 58 -10.37 -0.61 -6.92
C ARG A 58 -10.70 0.88 -6.74
N SER A 59 -9.99 1.58 -5.87
CA SER A 59 -10.21 3.02 -5.65
C SER A 59 -9.89 3.85 -6.90
N ILE A 60 -8.84 3.48 -7.63
CA ILE A 60 -8.50 4.13 -8.91
C ILE A 60 -9.57 3.86 -9.97
N LEU A 61 -10.01 2.61 -10.13
CA LEU A 61 -11.05 2.26 -11.09
C LEU A 61 -12.38 3.00 -10.82
N ASN A 62 -12.78 3.06 -9.55
CA ASN A 62 -13.99 3.78 -9.14
C ASN A 62 -13.87 5.27 -9.46
N ALA A 63 -12.71 5.88 -9.22
CA ALA A 63 -12.46 7.27 -9.58
C ALA A 63 -12.46 7.52 -11.10
N LEU A 64 -12.15 6.49 -11.89
CA LEU A 64 -12.24 6.51 -13.35
C LEU A 64 -13.65 6.19 -13.88
N GLY A 65 -14.64 6.02 -12.99
CA GLY A 65 -16.05 5.79 -13.36
C GLY A 65 -16.45 4.32 -13.53
N VAL A 66 -15.56 3.38 -13.20
CA VAL A 66 -15.89 1.95 -13.20
C VAL A 66 -16.67 1.62 -11.93
N SER A 67 -17.87 1.04 -12.04
CA SER A 67 -18.67 0.71 -10.87
C SER A 67 -18.15 -0.56 -10.18
N ASN A 68 -18.51 -0.78 -8.91
CA ASN A 68 -18.06 -1.97 -8.18
C ASN A 68 -18.61 -3.28 -8.74
N GLU A 69 -19.79 -3.23 -9.35
CA GLU A 69 -20.43 -4.37 -10.02
C GLU A 69 -19.68 -4.78 -11.28
N SER A 70 -19.01 -3.82 -11.93
CA SER A 70 -18.13 -4.04 -13.08
C SER A 70 -16.80 -4.71 -12.72
N ILE A 71 -16.43 -4.81 -11.44
CA ILE A 71 -15.13 -5.34 -10.97
C ILE A 71 -15.36 -6.65 -10.20
N THR A 72 -15.14 -7.76 -10.89
CA THR A 72 -15.34 -9.11 -10.34
C THR A 72 -14.01 -9.70 -9.86
N TRP A 73 -13.99 -10.16 -8.61
CA TRP A 73 -12.91 -10.97 -8.06
C TRP A 73 -13.28 -12.45 -8.14
N ASN A 74 -12.40 -13.26 -8.72
CA ASN A 74 -12.50 -14.71 -8.69
C ASN A 74 -11.44 -15.29 -7.73
N ALA A 75 -11.89 -15.77 -6.57
CA ALA A 75 -11.00 -16.33 -5.56
C ALA A 75 -10.34 -17.65 -5.98
N GLY A 76 -11.02 -18.46 -6.81
CA GLY A 76 -10.53 -19.77 -7.23
C GLY A 76 -9.33 -19.67 -8.17
N SER A 77 -9.40 -18.78 -9.15
CA SER A 77 -8.30 -18.50 -10.09
C SER A 77 -7.36 -17.39 -9.62
N ARG A 78 -7.69 -16.71 -8.52
CA ARG A 78 -7.01 -15.48 -8.07
C ARG A 78 -6.91 -14.42 -9.17
N SER A 79 -8.02 -14.17 -9.85
CA SER A 79 -8.07 -13.24 -10.98
C SER A 79 -9.12 -12.14 -10.80
N ILE A 80 -8.89 -11.02 -11.49
CA ILE A 80 -9.82 -9.90 -11.55
C ILE A 80 -10.33 -9.76 -12.98
N GLU A 81 -11.64 -9.64 -13.14
CA GLU A 81 -12.28 -9.29 -14.41
C GLU A 81 -12.97 -7.94 -14.28
N ILE A 82 -12.78 -7.09 -15.29
CA ILE A 82 -13.41 -5.79 -15.36
C ILE A 82 -14.16 -5.67 -16.67
N ARG A 83 -15.44 -5.30 -16.60
CA ARG A 83 -16.27 -4.98 -17.76
C ARG A 83 -16.84 -3.58 -17.61
N HIS A 84 -16.37 -2.64 -18.43
CA HIS A 84 -16.83 -1.25 -18.39
C HIS A 84 -17.00 -0.71 -19.81
N ASN A 85 -18.25 -0.41 -20.17
CA ASN A 85 -18.65 -0.12 -21.56
C ASN A 85 -18.19 -1.27 -22.48
N ASP A 86 -17.51 -0.96 -23.59
CA ASP A 86 -16.98 -1.94 -24.53
C ASP A 86 -15.60 -2.50 -24.14
N ASN A 87 -15.06 -2.11 -22.97
CA ASN A 87 -13.75 -2.53 -22.51
C ASN A 87 -13.82 -3.73 -21.57
N TYR A 88 -12.88 -4.66 -21.78
CA TYR A 88 -12.64 -5.82 -20.93
C TYR A 88 -11.19 -5.86 -20.48
N ILE A 89 -10.97 -6.05 -19.17
CA ILE A 89 -9.64 -6.29 -18.62
C ILE A 89 -9.68 -7.57 -17.79
N PHE A 90 -8.68 -8.43 -17.98
CA PHE A 90 -8.42 -9.58 -17.12
C PHE A 90 -7.02 -9.46 -16.53
N LEU A 91 -6.92 -9.64 -15.21
CA LEU A 91 -5.67 -9.66 -14.47
C LEU A 91 -5.55 -10.94 -13.65
N LEU A 92 -4.37 -11.53 -13.61
CA LEU A 92 -4.05 -12.65 -12.74
C LEU A 92 -3.07 -12.20 -11.65
N ILE A 93 -3.44 -12.40 -10.37
CA ILE A 93 -2.61 -11.99 -9.25
C ILE A 93 -1.30 -12.78 -9.23
N GLY A 94 -0.18 -12.07 -9.14
CA GLY A 94 1.17 -12.64 -9.15
C GLY A 94 1.71 -13.01 -10.52
N SER A 95 0.98 -12.69 -11.60
CA SER A 95 1.41 -12.91 -12.99
C SER A 95 1.65 -11.60 -13.71
N ASP A 96 2.63 -11.57 -14.60
CA ASP A 96 2.82 -10.49 -15.57
C ASP A 96 1.87 -10.61 -16.77
N PHE A 97 1.11 -11.71 -16.88
CA PHE A 97 0.11 -11.89 -17.92
C PHE A 97 -1.21 -11.20 -17.59
N ALA A 98 -1.75 -10.48 -18.58
CA ALA A 98 -3.08 -9.88 -18.54
C ALA A 98 -3.76 -9.92 -19.93
N LEU A 99 -5.07 -9.65 -19.97
CA LEU A 99 -5.79 -9.38 -21.20
C LEU A 99 -6.36 -7.96 -21.19
N ALA A 100 -6.20 -7.24 -22.31
CA ALA A 100 -6.93 -6.01 -22.60
C ALA A 100 -7.74 -6.24 -23.87
N ASN A 101 -9.07 -6.17 -23.78
CA ASN A 101 -9.99 -6.45 -24.87
C ASN A 101 -9.68 -7.79 -25.57
N ASN A 102 -9.47 -8.83 -24.76
CA ASN A 102 -9.10 -10.19 -25.17
C ASN A 102 -7.72 -10.34 -25.83
N MET A 103 -6.95 -9.26 -25.95
CA MET A 103 -5.58 -9.31 -26.44
C MET A 103 -4.61 -9.55 -25.27
N PRO A 104 -3.71 -10.55 -25.37
CA PRO A 104 -2.65 -10.77 -24.39
C PRO A 104 -1.73 -9.55 -24.29
N ILE A 105 -1.43 -9.15 -23.07
CA ILE A 105 -0.41 -8.16 -22.76
C ILE A 105 0.48 -8.67 -21.62
N THR A 106 1.74 -8.21 -21.63
CA THR A 106 2.70 -8.43 -20.55
C THR A 106 2.81 -7.15 -19.74
N LEU A 107 2.67 -7.26 -18.42
CA LEU A 107 2.80 -6.18 -17.46
C LEU A 107 4.25 -6.04 -17.02
N ASP A 108 4.71 -4.81 -16.82
CA ASP A 108 6.03 -4.55 -16.24
C ASP A 108 6.17 -5.12 -14.82
N VAL A 109 5.07 -5.10 -14.05
CA VAL A 109 4.99 -5.63 -12.68
C VAL A 109 3.65 -6.32 -12.47
N ALA A 110 3.70 -7.50 -11.86
CA ALA A 110 2.51 -8.29 -11.53
C ALA A 110 1.63 -7.60 -10.47
N PRO A 111 0.29 -7.66 -10.60
CA PRO A 111 -0.61 -7.22 -9.56
C PRO A 111 -0.49 -8.13 -8.34
N LEU A 112 -0.58 -7.57 -7.15
CA LEU A 112 -0.41 -8.28 -5.88
C LEU A 112 -1.58 -7.99 -4.95
N ILE A 113 -1.75 -8.88 -3.97
CA ILE A 113 -2.66 -8.63 -2.83
C ILE A 113 -1.80 -8.28 -1.62
N ARG A 114 -2.10 -7.16 -0.97
CA ARG A 114 -1.45 -6.71 0.26
C ARG A 114 -2.49 -6.34 1.31
N ASP A 115 -2.36 -6.88 2.51
CA ASP A 115 -3.29 -6.62 3.63
C ASP A 115 -4.76 -6.89 3.25
N GLY A 116 -4.99 -7.87 2.36
CA GLY A 116 -6.30 -8.25 1.86
C GLY A 116 -6.87 -7.39 0.73
N ARG A 117 -6.05 -6.53 0.11
CA ARG A 117 -6.44 -5.58 -0.95
C ARG A 117 -5.62 -5.75 -2.22
#